data_AF-A0A9W9ZFK9-F1
#
_entry.id   AF-A0A9W9ZFK9-F1
#
_cell.length_a   1.000
_cell.length_b   1.000
_cell.length_c   1.000
_cell.angle_alpha   90.00
_cell.angle_beta   90.00
_cell.angle_gamma   90.00
#
_symmetry.space_group_name_H-M   'P 1'
#
loop_
_entity.id
_entity.type
_entity.pdbx_description
1 polymer ?
#
loop_
_entity_poly.entity_id
_entity_poly.type
_entity_poly.pdbx_seq_one_letter_code
_entity_poly.pdbx_strand_id
1 'polypeptide(L)'
;MVCMTKEESTYLSFVHCLNREIPGLSEHLHATGTDDEHALRNALAAGFWHAAPLLCYIHSERNVKAKGRKLGLSSALVQRICQDLYRQGSGLIWSSSRKQFDARAAVLMEEWETLERSEKGGPPMFAEYFRAHKLENMQTRMLKYMMKDLGLRDNPYQQNIPESINDMLKYWTNFVPQDMNKFIVTLYDFVESFDQEEELAWFQLSDKWEICPQFQQHLEKAMEK
;
A
#
# COMPACT_ATOMS: atom_id res chain seq x y z
N MET A 1 -10.93 -26.81 2.79
CA MET A 1 -11.83 -25.64 2.75
C MET A 1 -10.99 -24.43 3.09
N VAL A 2 -10.72 -23.53 2.13
CA VAL A 2 -10.03 -22.27 2.42
C VAL A 2 -11.06 -21.36 3.07
N CYS A 3 -10.94 -21.11 4.38
CA CYS A 3 -11.79 -20.13 5.06
C CYS A 3 -11.45 -18.74 4.50
N MET A 4 -12.45 -17.97 4.10
CA MET A 4 -12.26 -16.63 3.50
C MET A 4 -12.70 -15.49 4.43
N THR A 5 -12.67 -15.71 5.74
CA THR A 5 -12.96 -14.63 6.69
C THR A 5 -11.75 -13.70 6.80
N LYS A 6 -12.00 -12.39 6.89
CA LYS A 6 -10.98 -11.37 7.21
C LYS A 6 -10.62 -11.40 8.70
N GLU A 7 -10.30 -12.59 9.19
CA GLU A 7 -9.97 -12.86 10.58
C GLU A 7 -8.48 -13.15 10.71
N GLU A 8 -7.93 -12.81 11.87
CA GLU A 8 -6.51 -13.01 12.16
C GLU A 8 -6.11 -14.48 12.05
N SER A 9 -6.96 -15.41 12.49
CA SER A 9 -6.75 -16.86 12.40
C SER A 9 -6.62 -17.35 10.96
N THR A 10 -7.40 -16.79 10.04
CA THR A 10 -7.36 -17.12 8.61
C THR A 10 -6.03 -16.67 8.01
N TYR A 11 -5.62 -15.43 8.26
CA TYR A 11 -4.32 -14.93 7.80
C TYR A 11 -3.14 -15.68 8.43
N LEU A 12 -3.22 -16.02 9.71
CA LEU A 12 -2.17 -16.75 10.40
C LEU A 12 -2.02 -18.17 9.82
N SER A 13 -3.14 -18.82 9.51
CA SER A 13 -3.14 -20.12 8.81
C SER A 13 -2.44 -20.03 7.45
N PHE A 14 -2.69 -18.95 6.70
CA PHE A 14 -2.00 -18.68 5.43
C PHE A 14 -0.49 -18.48 5.63
N VAL A 15 -0.09 -17.67 6.62
CA VAL A 15 1.33 -17.44 6.92
C VAL A 15 2.04 -18.73 7.35
N HIS A 16 1.39 -19.58 8.13
CA HIS A 16 1.95 -20.90 8.48
C HIS A 16 2.14 -21.80 7.26
N CYS A 17 1.20 -21.79 6.31
CA CYS A 17 1.38 -22.49 5.04
C CYS A 17 2.59 -21.94 4.28
N LEU A 18 2.72 -20.61 4.14
CA LEU A 18 3.87 -20.00 3.47
C LEU A 18 5.22 -20.40 4.08
N ASN A 19 5.33 -20.35 5.41
CA ASN A 19 6.56 -20.74 6.12
C ASN A 19 6.88 -22.24 5.98
N ARG A 20 5.87 -23.09 5.77
CA ARG A 20 6.08 -24.51 5.49
C ARG A 20 6.56 -24.76 4.07
N GLU A 21 5.99 -24.05 3.09
CA GLU A 21 6.36 -24.20 1.67
C GLU A 21 7.73 -23.58 1.36
N ILE A 22 8.13 -22.52 2.09
CA ILE A 22 9.39 -21.82 1.90
C ILE A 22 10.18 -21.84 3.23
N PRO A 23 10.98 -22.87 3.49
CA PRO A 23 11.83 -22.95 4.68
C PRO A 23 12.75 -21.72 4.80
N GLY A 24 12.80 -21.13 5.99
CA GLY A 24 13.60 -19.94 6.28
C GLY A 24 12.95 -18.61 5.84
N LEU A 25 11.75 -18.62 5.25
CA LEU A 25 11.06 -17.38 4.87
C LEU A 25 10.89 -16.42 6.05
N SER A 26 10.50 -16.91 7.22
CA SER A 26 10.35 -16.09 8.42
C SER A 26 11.64 -15.45 8.93
N GLU A 27 12.79 -16.04 8.58
CA GLU A 27 14.12 -15.57 8.97
C GLU A 27 14.70 -14.57 7.97
N HIS A 28 14.43 -14.76 6.68
CA HIS A 28 15.01 -13.99 5.58
C HIS A 28 14.09 -12.89 5.04
N LEU A 29 12.80 -12.88 5.40
CA LEU A 29 11.89 -11.82 4.98
C LEU A 29 12.20 -10.52 5.73
N HIS A 30 12.67 -9.51 5.02
CA HIS A 30 13.09 -8.23 5.61
C HIS A 30 11.92 -7.27 5.92
N ALA A 31 10.82 -7.36 5.18
CA ALA A 31 9.69 -6.45 5.36
C ALA A 31 8.37 -7.09 4.91
N THR A 32 7.27 -6.66 5.55
CA THR A 32 5.89 -6.93 5.13
C THR A 32 5.16 -5.62 4.94
N GLY A 33 4.13 -5.59 4.10
CA GLY A 33 3.41 -4.35 3.79
C GLY A 33 1.91 -4.54 3.68
N THR A 34 1.12 -3.64 4.29
CA THR A 34 -0.35 -3.72 4.30
C THR A 34 -1.02 -2.34 4.15
N ASP A 35 -2.33 -2.36 3.95
CA ASP A 35 -3.21 -1.17 3.88
C ASP A 35 -3.70 -0.69 5.26
N ASP A 36 -3.12 -1.18 6.36
CA ASP A 36 -3.53 -0.98 7.76
C ASP A 36 -4.69 -1.90 8.22
N GLU A 37 -4.99 -2.99 7.50
CA GLU A 37 -5.92 -4.03 7.99
C GLU A 37 -5.35 -4.74 9.24
N HIS A 38 -6.02 -4.56 10.38
CA HIS A 38 -5.52 -4.98 11.69
C HIS A 38 -5.28 -6.49 11.82
N ALA A 39 -6.22 -7.31 11.33
CA ALA A 39 -6.13 -8.77 11.41
C ALA A 39 -4.93 -9.31 10.61
N LEU A 40 -4.75 -8.83 9.38
CA LEU A 40 -3.63 -9.20 8.52
C LEU A 40 -2.29 -8.79 9.16
N ARG A 41 -2.22 -7.57 9.67
CA ARG A 41 -1.02 -7.02 10.31
C ARG A 41 -0.57 -7.83 11.52
N ASN A 42 -1.52 -8.26 12.36
CA ASN A 42 -1.22 -9.11 13.51
C ASN A 42 -0.69 -10.49 13.09
N ALA A 43 -1.35 -11.12 12.11
CA ALA A 43 -0.92 -12.41 11.58
C ALA A 43 0.49 -12.35 10.96
N LEU A 44 0.79 -11.30 10.19
CA LEU A 44 2.13 -11.08 9.62
C LEU A 44 3.18 -10.87 10.71
N ALA A 45 2.87 -10.07 11.73
CA ALA A 45 3.79 -9.84 12.85
C ALA A 45 4.05 -11.14 13.65
N ALA A 46 3.05 -12.01 13.79
CA ALA A 46 3.18 -13.28 14.49
C ALA A 46 4.02 -14.30 13.71
N GLY A 47 3.88 -14.36 12.37
CA GLY A 47 4.56 -15.36 11.56
C GLY A 47 5.88 -14.92 10.89
N PHE A 48 6.16 -13.62 10.87
CA PHE A 48 7.37 -13.03 10.27
C PHE A 48 8.05 -12.07 11.25
N TRP A 49 8.53 -12.60 12.39
CA TRP A 49 9.00 -11.79 13.52
C TRP A 49 10.22 -10.90 13.25
N HIS A 50 10.99 -11.16 12.17
CA HIS A 50 12.13 -10.34 11.77
C HIS A 50 11.77 -9.29 10.71
N ALA A 51 10.59 -9.39 10.10
CA ALA A 51 10.18 -8.50 9.04
C ALA A 51 9.72 -7.15 9.59
N ALA A 52 10.23 -6.04 9.04
CA ALA A 52 9.73 -4.71 9.33
C ALA A 52 8.29 -4.54 8.81
N PRO A 53 7.32 -4.12 9.65
CA PRO A 53 5.95 -3.91 9.22
C PRO A 53 5.80 -2.53 8.57
N LEU A 54 5.48 -2.50 7.29
CA LEU A 54 5.25 -1.29 6.50
C LEU A 54 3.76 -1.02 6.30
N LEU A 55 3.39 0.26 6.27
CA LEU A 55 2.03 0.70 6.00
C LEU A 55 1.96 1.57 4.75
N CYS A 56 0.95 1.32 3.91
CA CYS A 56 0.74 2.08 2.69
C CYS A 56 0.36 3.54 2.99
N TYR A 57 1.18 4.49 2.54
CA TYR A 57 0.92 5.90 2.81
C TYR A 57 -0.32 6.43 2.08
N ILE A 58 -0.66 5.88 0.91
CA ILE A 58 -1.86 6.25 0.15
C ILE A 58 -3.12 5.89 0.94
N HIS A 59 -3.16 4.68 1.51
CA HIS A 59 -4.26 4.25 2.38
C HIS A 59 -4.31 5.07 3.67
N SER A 60 -3.16 5.38 4.27
CA SER A 60 -3.09 6.27 5.42
C SER A 60 -3.63 7.68 5.11
N GLU A 61 -3.29 8.24 3.94
CA GLU A 61 -3.79 9.54 3.50
C GLU A 61 -5.30 9.53 3.28
N ARG A 62 -5.83 8.49 2.60
CA ARG A 62 -7.28 8.28 2.45
C ARG A 62 -7.99 8.24 3.81
N ASN A 63 -7.42 7.51 4.78
CA ASN A 63 -7.95 7.41 6.14
C ASN A 63 -7.97 8.76 6.87
N VAL A 64 -6.89 9.54 6.77
CA VAL A 64 -6.81 10.88 7.37
C VAL A 64 -7.84 11.83 6.74
N LYS A 65 -7.99 11.82 5.40
CA LYS A 65 -9.01 12.60 4.69
C LYS A 65 -10.42 12.24 5.14
N ALA A 66 -10.73 10.94 5.20
CA ALA A 66 -12.03 10.44 5.62
C ALA A 66 -12.34 10.83 7.08
N LYS A 67 -11.37 10.70 7.98
CA LYS A 67 -11.53 11.12 9.38
C LYS A 67 -11.75 12.62 9.49
N GLY A 68 -10.99 13.44 8.76
CA GLY A 68 -11.15 14.89 8.78
C GLY A 68 -12.54 15.34 8.34
N ARG A 69 -13.06 14.72 7.27
CA ARG A 69 -14.45 14.92 6.81
C ARG A 69 -15.47 14.49 7.87
N LYS A 70 -15.27 13.33 8.50
CA LYS A 70 -16.15 12.82 9.58
C LYS A 70 -16.17 13.74 10.80
N LEU A 71 -15.06 14.44 11.07
CA LEU A 71 -14.98 15.47 12.11
C LEU A 71 -15.56 16.82 11.67
N GLY A 72 -16.07 16.96 10.44
CA GLY A 72 -16.62 18.21 9.93
C GLY A 72 -15.57 19.30 9.68
N LEU A 73 -14.31 18.95 9.44
CA LEU A 73 -13.28 19.92 9.04
C LEU A 73 -13.55 20.43 7.62
N SER A 74 -13.16 21.68 7.34
CA SER A 74 -13.23 22.21 5.98
C SER A 74 -12.31 21.43 5.03
N SER A 75 -12.66 21.41 3.74
CA SER A 75 -11.79 20.80 2.71
C SER A 75 -10.39 21.43 2.69
N ALA A 76 -10.27 22.73 2.99
CA ALA A 76 -9.00 23.44 3.04
C ALA A 76 -8.13 22.94 4.20
N LEU A 77 -8.69 22.80 5.40
CA LEU A 77 -7.96 22.28 6.56
C LEU A 77 -7.59 20.81 6.38
N VAL A 78 -8.49 19.98 5.83
CA VAL A 78 -8.17 18.57 5.50
C VAL A 78 -7.02 18.49 4.50
N GLN A 79 -7.02 19.34 3.48
CA GLN A 79 -5.92 19.38 2.50
C GLN A 79 -4.62 19.83 3.14
N ARG A 80 -4.65 20.85 4.03
CA ARG A 80 -3.48 21.32 4.76
C ARG A 80 -2.88 20.21 5.62
N ILE A 81 -3.70 19.52 6.41
CA ILE A 81 -3.29 18.35 7.21
C ILE A 81 -2.61 17.28 6.32
N CYS A 82 -3.19 16.98 5.16
CA CYS A 82 -2.60 16.00 4.24
C CYS A 82 -1.25 16.47 3.68
N GLN A 83 -1.10 17.76 3.38
CA GLN A 83 0.19 18.31 2.95
C GLN A 83 1.23 18.23 4.08
N ASP A 84 0.85 18.59 5.29
CA ASP A 84 1.74 18.55 6.46
C ASP A 84 2.25 17.13 6.73
N LEU A 85 1.42 16.11 6.48
CA LEU A 85 1.76 14.71 6.70
C LEU A 85 2.50 14.06 5.52
N TYR A 86 2.03 14.25 4.29
CA TYR A 86 2.36 13.38 3.15
C TYR A 86 3.10 14.08 1.99
N ARG A 87 3.19 15.42 1.97
CA ARG A 87 3.77 16.17 0.86
C ARG A 87 5.17 15.64 0.52
N GLN A 88 5.41 15.32 -0.75
CA GLN A 88 6.70 14.78 -1.17
C GLN A 88 7.86 15.71 -0.77
N GLY A 89 8.90 15.13 -0.17
CA GLY A 89 10.11 15.82 0.28
C GLY A 89 9.97 16.72 1.51
N SER A 90 8.75 17.06 1.94
CA SER A 90 8.53 17.98 3.06
C SER A 90 7.39 17.61 3.99
N GLY A 91 6.67 16.52 3.78
CA GLY A 91 5.67 16.00 4.71
C GLY A 91 6.33 15.35 5.93
N LEU A 92 5.56 15.14 6.99
CA LEU A 92 6.04 14.52 8.22
C LEU A 92 6.67 13.13 7.97
N ILE A 93 6.11 12.31 7.08
CA ILE A 93 6.66 10.98 6.74
C ILE A 93 8.00 11.05 5.99
N TRP A 94 8.38 12.23 5.49
CA TRP A 94 9.65 12.50 4.81
C TRP A 94 10.75 12.99 5.76
N SER A 95 10.49 13.01 7.08
CA SER A 95 11.48 13.38 8.08
C SER A 95 12.73 12.50 7.98
N SER A 96 13.90 13.12 8.13
CA SER A 96 15.21 12.46 8.02
C SER A 96 15.60 11.65 9.25
N SER A 97 14.91 11.87 10.39
CA SER A 97 15.16 11.17 11.64
C SER A 97 13.92 11.16 12.53
N ARG A 98 13.89 10.22 13.49
CA ARG A 98 12.88 10.14 14.54
C ARG A 98 12.75 11.46 15.31
N LYS A 99 13.88 12.06 15.72
CA LYS A 99 13.91 13.32 16.48
C LYS A 99 13.28 14.48 15.70
N GLN A 100 13.57 14.58 14.40
CA GLN A 100 12.96 15.60 13.54
C GLN A 100 11.45 15.37 13.38
N PHE A 101 11.04 14.11 13.24
CA PHE A 101 9.63 13.74 13.19
C PHE A 101 8.90 14.17 14.46
N ASP A 102 9.41 13.82 15.64
CA ASP A 102 8.77 14.11 16.93
C ASP A 102 8.61 15.61 17.16
N ALA A 103 9.69 16.37 16.96
CA ALA A 103 9.66 17.82 17.12
C ALA A 103 8.63 18.47 16.21
N ARG A 104 8.53 18.01 14.95
CA ARG A 104 7.59 18.56 13.99
C ARG A 104 6.16 18.11 14.25
N ALA A 105 5.94 16.86 14.64
CA ALA A 105 4.61 16.35 14.97
C ALA A 105 3.99 17.12 16.14
N ALA A 106 4.77 17.48 17.15
CA ALA A 106 4.31 18.29 18.28
C ALA A 106 3.79 19.65 17.82
N VAL A 107 4.58 20.37 17.02
CA VAL A 107 4.20 21.69 16.46
C VAL A 107 2.94 21.59 15.59
N LEU A 108 2.88 20.60 14.69
CA LEU A 108 1.74 20.41 13.80
C LEU A 108 0.45 20.11 14.57
N MET A 109 0.51 19.32 15.65
CA MET A 109 -0.66 19.04 16.47
C MET A 109 -1.22 20.31 17.11
N GLU A 110 -0.36 21.19 17.64
CA GLU A 110 -0.79 22.49 18.20
C GLU A 110 -1.38 23.43 17.12
N GLU A 111 -0.77 23.47 15.93
CA GLU A 111 -1.28 24.23 14.80
C GLU A 111 -2.67 23.73 14.36
N TRP A 112 -2.85 22.40 14.21
CA TRP A 112 -4.13 21.83 13.82
C TRP A 112 -5.21 22.04 14.88
N GLU A 113 -4.87 21.97 16.18
CA GLU A 113 -5.81 22.29 17.25
C GLU A 113 -6.28 23.75 17.18
N THR A 114 -5.35 24.67 16.91
CA THR A 114 -5.66 26.11 16.78
C THR A 114 -6.56 26.37 15.57
N LEU A 115 -6.21 25.80 14.40
CA LEU A 115 -6.99 25.92 13.17
C LEU A 115 -8.38 25.30 13.33
N GLU A 116 -8.47 24.11 13.92
CA GLU A 116 -9.74 23.44 14.17
C GLU A 116 -10.66 24.29 15.08
N ARG A 117 -10.14 24.84 16.19
CA ARG A 117 -10.90 25.75 17.07
C ARG A 117 -11.40 27.01 16.35
N SER A 118 -10.64 27.50 15.36
CA SER A 118 -11.03 28.67 14.57
C SER A 118 -12.16 28.38 13.58
N GLU A 119 -12.22 27.15 13.03
CA GLU A 119 -13.28 26.73 12.11
C GLU A 119 -14.55 26.29 12.86
N LYS A 120 -14.39 25.69 14.04
CA LYS A 120 -15.49 25.13 14.83
C LYS A 120 -15.33 25.46 16.30
N GLY A 121 -16.36 26.07 16.89
CA GLY A 121 -16.42 26.49 18.30
C GLY A 121 -16.49 25.35 19.34
N GLY A 122 -15.94 24.17 19.04
CA GLY A 122 -15.87 23.00 19.91
C GLY A 122 -14.43 22.58 20.23
N PRO A 123 -14.24 21.53 21.04
CA PRO A 123 -12.90 21.01 21.31
C PRO A 123 -12.28 20.43 20.01
N PRO A 124 -10.99 20.65 19.75
CA PRO A 124 -10.32 20.06 18.61
C PRO A 124 -10.17 18.55 18.82
N MET A 125 -10.47 17.77 17.79
CA MET A 125 -10.48 16.31 17.85
C MET A 125 -9.47 15.66 16.91
N PHE A 126 -8.95 16.39 15.92
CA PHE A 126 -8.06 15.81 14.94
C PHE A 126 -6.69 15.45 15.52
N ALA A 127 -6.08 16.34 16.28
CA ALA A 127 -4.77 16.10 16.89
C ALA A 127 -4.81 14.92 17.88
N GLU A 128 -5.88 14.80 18.68
CA GLU A 128 -6.10 13.65 19.56
C GLU A 128 -6.22 12.34 18.77
N TYR A 129 -7.04 12.33 17.70
CA TYR A 129 -7.13 11.19 16.80
C TYR A 129 -5.77 10.82 16.21
N PHE A 130 -5.01 11.80 15.73
CA PHE A 130 -3.70 11.58 15.14
C PHE A 130 -2.74 10.95 16.14
N ARG A 131 -2.68 11.50 17.35
CA ARG A 131 -1.87 10.99 18.47
C ARG A 131 -2.22 9.55 18.81
N ALA A 132 -3.52 9.25 18.92
CA ALA A 132 -4.00 7.93 19.35
C ALA A 132 -3.88 6.83 18.27
N HIS A 133 -3.98 7.18 16.99
CA HIS A 133 -4.16 6.17 15.93
C HIS A 133 -3.13 6.21 14.80
N LYS A 134 -2.39 7.32 14.64
CA LYS A 134 -1.53 7.53 13.47
C LYS A 134 -0.08 7.83 13.82
N LEU A 135 0.19 8.53 14.92
CA LEU A 135 1.53 8.98 15.28
C LEU A 135 2.55 7.83 15.32
N GLU A 136 2.31 6.81 16.15
CA GLU A 136 3.23 5.66 16.30
C GLU A 136 3.37 4.87 14.99
N ASN A 137 2.25 4.61 14.31
CA ASN A 137 2.23 3.88 13.04
C ASN A 137 3.06 4.59 11.96
N MET A 138 2.89 5.90 11.80
CA MET A 138 3.71 6.65 10.85
C MET A 138 5.18 6.57 11.21
N GLN A 139 5.47 6.74 12.49
CA GLN A 139 6.80 6.81 13.02
C GLN A 139 7.58 5.49 12.93
N THR A 140 6.88 4.36 13.01
CA THR A 140 7.49 3.03 13.07
C THR A 140 7.29 2.22 11.80
N ARG A 141 6.50 2.69 10.82
CA ARG A 141 6.07 1.87 9.67
C ARG A 141 6.04 2.60 8.33
N MET A 142 6.24 3.92 8.32
CA MET A 142 6.03 4.74 7.11
C MET A 142 7.16 5.73 6.82
N LEU A 143 8.10 5.94 7.74
CA LEU A 143 9.13 6.96 7.57
C LEU A 143 10.11 6.61 6.45
N LYS A 144 10.49 7.64 5.68
CA LYS A 144 11.46 7.51 4.59
C LYS A 144 12.76 6.84 5.02
N TYR A 145 13.35 7.25 6.15
CA TYR A 145 14.66 6.71 6.54
C TYR A 145 14.61 5.21 6.82
N MET A 146 13.46 4.68 7.25
CA MET A 146 13.30 3.23 7.44
C MET A 146 13.38 2.47 6.11
N MET A 147 12.83 3.04 5.03
CA MET A 147 12.90 2.41 3.72
C MET A 147 14.36 2.25 3.28
N LYS A 148 15.19 3.27 3.54
CA LYS A 148 16.63 3.23 3.27
C LYS A 148 17.33 2.14 4.08
N ASP A 149 17.03 2.01 5.37
CA ASP A 149 17.62 1.00 6.24
C ASP A 149 17.24 -0.44 5.82
N LEU A 150 16.08 -0.60 5.18
CA LEU A 150 15.61 -1.86 4.60
C LEU A 150 16.15 -2.14 3.19
N GLY A 151 17.03 -1.29 2.65
CA GLY A 151 17.52 -1.39 1.28
C GLY A 151 16.46 -1.09 0.21
N LEU A 152 15.33 -0.49 0.60
CA LEU A 152 14.27 -0.06 -0.30
C LEU A 152 14.57 1.34 -0.86
N ARG A 153 13.83 1.73 -1.91
CA ARG A 153 13.95 3.05 -2.53
C ARG A 153 13.59 4.17 -1.55
N ASP A 154 14.00 5.38 -1.89
CA ASP A 154 13.77 6.63 -1.15
C ASP A 154 12.28 7.05 -0.98
N ASN A 155 11.35 6.25 -1.47
CA ASN A 155 9.92 6.55 -1.43
C ASN A 155 9.24 5.74 -0.32
N PRO A 156 8.30 6.35 0.43
CA PRO A 156 7.46 5.61 1.36
C PRO A 156 6.73 4.44 0.67
N TYR A 157 6.46 3.38 1.43
CA TYR A 157 5.79 2.18 0.94
C TYR A 157 4.39 2.48 0.40
N GLN A 158 4.07 1.91 -0.77
CA GLN A 158 2.78 2.00 -1.43
C GLN A 158 2.34 0.64 -1.97
N GLN A 159 1.03 0.49 -2.18
CA GLN A 159 0.40 -0.74 -2.67
C GLN A 159 -0.14 -0.62 -4.10
N ASN A 160 0.37 0.33 -4.90
CA ASN A 160 -0.09 0.50 -6.29
C ASN A 160 0.03 -0.79 -7.11
N ILE A 161 1.12 -1.54 -7.01
CA ILE A 161 1.31 -2.79 -7.77
C ILE A 161 0.21 -3.81 -7.44
N PRO A 162 0.01 -4.22 -6.17
CA PRO A 162 -1.08 -5.14 -5.85
C PRO A 162 -2.48 -4.56 -6.10
N GLU A 163 -2.70 -3.25 -5.91
CA GLU A 163 -3.97 -2.59 -6.27
C GLU A 163 -4.25 -2.68 -7.78
N SER A 164 -3.25 -2.44 -8.63
CA SER A 164 -3.38 -2.55 -10.08
C SER A 164 -3.67 -3.99 -10.53
N ILE A 165 -2.99 -4.99 -9.96
CA ILE A 165 -3.29 -6.40 -10.26
C ILE A 165 -4.72 -6.75 -9.84
N ASN A 166 -5.14 -6.33 -8.65
CA ASN A 166 -6.50 -6.54 -8.17
C ASN A 166 -7.55 -5.89 -9.08
N ASP A 167 -7.29 -4.69 -9.59
CA ASP A 167 -8.20 -4.03 -10.52
C ASP A 167 -8.26 -4.76 -11.87
N MET A 168 -7.12 -5.19 -12.43
CA MET A 168 -7.11 -6.03 -13.63
C MET A 168 -7.90 -7.33 -13.44
N LEU A 169 -7.75 -8.00 -12.29
CA LEU A 169 -8.51 -9.20 -11.96
C LEU A 169 -10.01 -8.93 -11.86
N LYS A 170 -10.44 -7.81 -11.26
CA LYS A 170 -11.87 -7.45 -11.23
C LYS A 170 -12.43 -7.23 -12.63
N TYR A 171 -11.69 -6.56 -13.51
CA TYR A 171 -12.11 -6.38 -14.90
C TYR A 171 -12.20 -7.73 -15.63
N TRP A 172 -11.19 -8.59 -15.45
CA TRP A 172 -11.17 -9.94 -16.01
C TRP A 172 -12.38 -10.77 -15.58
N THR A 173 -12.77 -10.71 -14.31
CA THR A 173 -13.95 -11.41 -13.79
C THR A 173 -15.26 -10.66 -14.00
N ASN A 174 -15.27 -9.55 -14.75
CA ASN A 174 -16.44 -8.67 -14.92
C ASN A 174 -17.09 -8.23 -13.59
N PHE A 175 -16.28 -8.07 -12.53
CA PHE A 175 -16.72 -7.76 -11.17
C PHE A 175 -17.69 -8.80 -10.57
N VAL A 176 -17.79 -10.00 -11.17
CA VAL A 176 -18.64 -11.09 -10.69
C VAL A 176 -17.89 -11.88 -9.62
N PRO A 177 -18.48 -12.06 -8.42
CA PRO A 177 -17.89 -12.92 -7.39
C PRO A 177 -17.66 -14.34 -7.90
N GLN A 178 -16.46 -14.86 -7.69
CA GLN A 178 -16.08 -16.21 -8.07
C GLN A 178 -16.00 -17.12 -6.83
N ASP A 179 -16.40 -18.38 -6.99
CA ASP A 179 -16.02 -19.40 -6.01
C ASP A 179 -14.51 -19.70 -6.11
N MET A 180 -13.89 -20.15 -5.02
CA MET A 180 -12.43 -20.29 -4.96
C MET A 180 -11.87 -21.22 -6.05
N ASN A 181 -12.57 -22.31 -6.37
CA ASN A 181 -12.08 -23.27 -7.36
C ASN A 181 -12.08 -22.65 -8.76
N LYS A 182 -13.18 -21.97 -9.12
CA LYS A 182 -13.23 -21.21 -10.38
C LYS A 182 -12.23 -20.08 -10.39
N PHE A 183 -12.09 -19.35 -9.29
CA PHE A 183 -11.13 -18.25 -9.18
C PHE A 183 -9.70 -18.71 -9.44
N ILE A 184 -9.29 -19.87 -8.89
CA ILE A 184 -7.96 -20.44 -9.15
C ILE A 184 -7.76 -20.74 -10.64
N VAL A 185 -8.73 -21.36 -11.31
CA VAL A 185 -8.64 -21.62 -12.76
C VAL A 185 -8.58 -20.30 -13.54
N THR A 186 -9.43 -19.35 -13.19
CA THR A 186 -9.45 -18.02 -13.79
C THR A 186 -8.13 -17.26 -13.63
N LEU A 187 -7.38 -17.49 -12.54
CA LEU A 187 -6.04 -16.92 -12.36
C LEU A 187 -5.02 -17.51 -13.35
N TYR A 188 -5.11 -18.81 -13.66
CA TYR A 188 -4.27 -19.42 -14.69
C TYR A 188 -4.60 -18.85 -16.07
N ASP A 189 -5.87 -18.79 -16.43
CA ASP A 189 -6.31 -18.22 -17.71
C ASP A 189 -5.89 -16.74 -17.84
N PHE A 190 -5.98 -16.00 -16.73
CA PHE A 190 -5.54 -14.62 -16.68
C PHE A 190 -4.05 -14.49 -16.95
N VAL A 191 -3.19 -15.30 -16.31
CA VAL A 191 -1.74 -15.26 -16.55
C VAL A 191 -1.41 -15.71 -17.97
N GLU A 192 -2.03 -16.78 -18.48
CA GLU A 192 -1.78 -17.27 -19.83
C GLU A 192 -2.19 -16.23 -20.89
N SER A 193 -3.23 -15.42 -20.63
CA SER A 193 -3.61 -14.33 -21.53
C SER A 193 -2.50 -13.27 -21.69
N PHE A 194 -1.65 -13.07 -20.67
CA PHE A 194 -0.52 -12.14 -20.75
C PHE A 194 0.55 -12.68 -21.69
N ASP A 195 0.86 -13.98 -21.61
CA ASP A 195 1.82 -14.62 -22.51
C ASP A 195 1.34 -14.56 -23.98
N GLN A 196 0.04 -14.76 -24.19
CA GLN A 196 -0.58 -14.67 -25.53
C GLN A 196 -0.54 -13.23 -26.08
N GLU A 197 -0.90 -12.22 -25.26
CA GLU A 197 -0.84 -10.82 -25.67
C GLU A 197 0.60 -10.35 -25.92
N GLU A 198 1.57 -10.88 -25.17
CA GLU A 198 3.00 -10.63 -25.43
C GLU A 198 3.39 -11.12 -26.83
N GLU A 199 3.05 -12.36 -27.17
CA GLU A 199 3.33 -12.94 -28.48
C GLU A 199 2.64 -12.14 -29.59
N LEU A 200 1.35 -11.82 -29.43
CA LEU A 200 0.61 -11.01 -30.39
C LEU A 200 1.23 -9.62 -30.57
N ALA A 201 1.75 -8.99 -29.51
CA ALA A 201 2.43 -7.69 -29.61
C ALA A 201 3.71 -7.77 -30.46
N TRP A 202 4.48 -8.86 -30.34
CA TRP A 202 5.64 -9.13 -31.21
C TRP A 202 5.31 -9.29 -32.68
N PHE A 203 4.08 -9.72 -33.00
CA PHE A 203 3.60 -9.80 -34.38
C PHE A 203 2.76 -8.59 -34.81
N GLN A 204 2.67 -7.54 -33.99
CA GLN A 204 1.81 -6.36 -34.23
C GLN A 204 0.33 -6.72 -34.41
N LEU A 205 -0.11 -7.79 -33.74
CA LEU A 205 -1.48 -8.30 -33.75
C LEU A 205 -2.24 -8.05 -32.44
N SER A 206 -1.55 -7.63 -31.38
CA SER A 206 -2.21 -7.28 -30.11
C SER A 206 -2.94 -5.95 -30.23
N ASP A 207 -4.17 -5.91 -29.72
CA ASP A 207 -4.98 -4.69 -29.57
C ASP A 207 -4.82 -4.05 -28.18
N LYS A 208 -4.04 -4.67 -27.29
CA LYS A 208 -3.84 -4.24 -25.91
C LYS A 208 -2.42 -3.78 -25.64
N TRP A 209 -1.43 -4.43 -26.21
CA TRP A 209 -0.02 -4.27 -25.85
C TRP A 209 0.79 -3.77 -27.05
N GLU A 210 1.72 -2.86 -26.74
CA GLU A 210 2.63 -2.29 -27.72
C GLU A 210 4.07 -2.56 -27.31
N ILE A 211 4.92 -2.82 -28.31
CA ILE A 211 6.36 -2.98 -28.07
C ILE A 211 6.98 -1.61 -27.81
N CYS A 212 7.65 -1.50 -26.66
CA CYS A 212 8.37 -0.28 -26.30
C CYS A 212 9.32 0.13 -27.43
N PRO A 213 9.41 1.43 -27.79
CA PRO A 213 10.20 1.89 -28.94
C PRO A 213 11.65 1.39 -28.97
N GLN A 214 12.27 1.28 -27.79
CA GLN A 214 13.64 0.76 -27.63
C GLN A 214 13.84 -0.70 -28.11
N PHE A 215 12.77 -1.49 -28.23
CA PHE A 215 12.81 -2.88 -28.67
C PHE A 215 12.30 -3.08 -30.11
N GLN A 216 11.78 -2.04 -30.76
CA GLN A 216 11.26 -2.13 -32.13
C GLN A 216 12.30 -2.59 -33.17
N GLN A 217 13.58 -2.27 -32.95
CA GLN A 217 14.69 -2.75 -33.79
C GLN A 217 14.85 -4.28 -33.85
N HIS A 218 14.28 -5.01 -32.88
CA HIS A 218 14.31 -6.48 -32.86
C HIS A 218 13.14 -7.09 -33.64
N LEU A 219 12.07 -6.31 -33.80
CA LEU A 219 10.86 -6.64 -34.55
C LEU A 219 11.18 -6.72 -36.06
N GLU A 220 11.91 -5.73 -36.58
CA GLU A 220 12.35 -5.67 -37.99
C GLU A 220 13.20 -6.89 -38.39
N LYS A 221 14.09 -7.34 -37.49
CA LYS A 221 14.95 -8.51 -37.72
C LYS A 221 14.21 -9.86 -37.66
N ALA A 222 13.07 -9.91 -36.96
CA ALA A 222 12.25 -11.12 -36.85
C ALA A 222 11.33 -11.31 -38.07
N MET A 223 10.94 -10.21 -38.74
CA MET A 223 10.09 -10.21 -39.93
C MET A 223 10.86 -10.36 -41.26
N GLU A 224 12.20 -10.27 -41.24
CA GLU A 224 13.09 -10.45 -42.41
C GLU A 224 13.50 -11.92 -42.69
N LYS A 225 13.02 -12.89 -41.88
CA LYS A 225 13.21 -14.33 -42.10
C LYS A 225 11.92 -15.01 -42.52
#